data_AF-L5MGG9-F1
#
_entry.id   AF-L5MGG9-F1
#
_cell.length_a   1.000
_cell.length_b   1.000
_cell.length_c   1.000
_cell.angle_alpha   90.00
_cell.angle_beta   90.00
_cell.angle_gamma   90.00
#
_symmetry.space_group_name_H-M   'P 1'
#
loop_
_entity.id
_entity.type
_entity.pdbx_description
1 polymer ?
#
loop_
_entity_poly.entity_id
_entity_poly.type
_entity_poly.pdbx_seq_one_letter_code
_entity_poly.pdbx_strand_id
1 'polypeptide(L)'
;MANPDPHYPCSSMERDFNYGSCVASTSVHIRMGVQQDVASQSLDQEVLLKVKTEIEEELRFLDKEISEAFTNIGFDQHTSPVFSPANPVEDCLAHLGERVSQELKEPLHKALQVLLSQPVTYQTYRECTLETTVHASGWNKILVPLVLLQQMLLELTRRGQEPLSTLLQFGVTYLEDYAAEYIIQQGGWV
;
A
#
# COMPACT_ATOMS: atom_id res chain seq x y z
N MET A 1 21.19 50.82 7.46
CA MET A 1 20.85 49.98 6.29
C MET A 1 19.46 49.39 6.53
N ALA A 2 18.61 49.32 5.50
CA ALA A 2 17.19 49.03 5.67
C ALA A 2 16.87 47.52 5.66
N ASN A 3 15.73 47.16 6.24
CA ASN A 3 15.11 45.83 6.20
C ASN A 3 14.37 45.62 4.85
N PRO A 4 14.11 44.37 4.41
CA PRO A 4 12.72 43.90 4.56
C PRO A 4 12.53 42.40 4.89
N ASP A 5 11.24 42.12 5.13
CA ASP A 5 10.58 40.94 5.72
C ASP A 5 10.32 39.80 4.68
N PRO A 6 9.29 38.92 4.79
CA PRO A 6 9.50 37.49 4.99
C PRO A 6 9.17 36.61 3.77
N HIS A 7 9.96 35.57 3.52
CA HIS A 7 9.57 34.50 2.61
C HIS A 7 9.24 33.20 3.35
N TYR A 8 7.93 33.01 3.60
CA TYR A 8 7.36 31.67 3.75
C TYR A 8 7.63 30.87 2.46
N PRO A 9 8.26 29.68 2.52
CA PRO A 9 8.33 28.79 1.37
C PRO A 9 6.93 28.24 1.06
N CYS A 10 6.48 28.39 -0.17
CA CYS A 10 5.19 27.88 -0.66
C CYS A 10 5.28 26.36 -0.94
N SER A 11 5.58 25.55 0.07
CA SER A 11 5.79 24.10 -0.06
C SER A 11 4.81 23.25 0.77
N SER A 12 3.70 23.84 1.22
CA SER A 12 2.67 23.11 1.98
C SER A 12 1.44 22.69 1.17
N MET A 13 1.25 23.15 -0.08
CA MET A 13 0.11 22.76 -0.92
C MET A 13 0.40 21.59 -1.87
N GLU A 14 1.66 21.38 -2.27
CA GLU A 14 2.04 20.28 -3.18
C GLU A 14 2.04 18.91 -2.49
N ARG A 15 2.10 18.87 -1.14
CA ARG A 15 2.04 17.63 -0.37
C ARG A 15 0.64 17.01 -0.30
N ASP A 16 -0.42 17.80 -0.50
CA ASP A 16 -1.79 17.32 -0.34
C ASP A 16 -2.29 16.56 -1.60
N PHE A 17 -1.78 16.90 -2.79
CA PHE A 17 -2.19 16.26 -4.05
C PHE A 17 -1.57 14.87 -4.27
N ASN A 18 -0.38 14.61 -3.73
CA ASN A 18 0.34 13.36 -4.03
C ASN A 18 -0.19 12.13 -3.25
N TYR A 19 -1.03 12.34 -2.21
CA TYR A 19 -1.58 11.24 -1.41
C TYR A 19 -2.65 10.41 -2.15
N GLY A 20 -3.35 11.02 -3.12
CA GLY A 20 -4.44 10.36 -3.86
C GLY A 20 -4.00 9.53 -5.07
N SER A 21 -2.82 9.80 -5.64
CA SER A 21 -2.37 9.14 -6.89
C SER A 21 -1.77 7.75 -6.62
N CYS A 22 -1.00 7.61 -5.54
CA CYS A 22 -0.28 6.38 -5.18
C CYS A 22 -1.19 5.17 -4.87
N VAL A 23 -2.46 5.39 -4.49
CA VAL A 23 -3.44 4.32 -4.23
C VAL A 23 -4.15 3.83 -5.50
N ALA A 24 -4.27 4.67 -6.54
CA ALA A 24 -4.97 4.32 -7.77
C ALA A 24 -4.11 3.40 -8.67
N SER A 25 -2.83 3.73 -8.86
CA SER A 25 -1.96 3.06 -9.84
C SER A 25 -1.67 1.58 -9.50
N THR A 26 -1.54 1.27 -8.21
CA THR A 26 -1.29 -0.08 -7.67
C THR A 26 -2.46 -1.05 -7.93
N SER A 27 -3.67 -0.52 -8.14
CA SER A 27 -4.91 -1.31 -8.21
C SER A 27 -5.28 -1.77 -9.64
N VAL A 28 -4.74 -1.13 -10.68
CA VAL A 28 -5.19 -1.34 -12.08
C VAL A 28 -4.54 -2.56 -12.75
N HIS A 29 -3.28 -2.87 -12.42
CA HIS A 29 -2.45 -3.82 -13.17
C HIS A 29 -2.82 -5.32 -13.03
N ILE A 30 -3.76 -5.67 -12.12
CA ILE A 30 -4.13 -7.07 -11.83
C ILE A 30 -5.38 -7.53 -12.64
N ARG A 31 -6.09 -6.62 -13.31
CA ARG A 31 -7.49 -6.85 -13.73
C ARG A 31 -7.73 -7.58 -15.07
N MET A 32 -6.72 -7.83 -15.90
CA MET A 32 -6.92 -8.25 -17.31
C MET A 32 -7.21 -9.76 -17.56
N GLY A 33 -7.72 -10.49 -16.56
CA GLY A 33 -8.03 -11.92 -16.67
C GLY A 33 -9.52 -12.28 -16.51
N VAL A 34 -10.10 -12.93 -17.55
CA VAL A 34 -11.35 -13.73 -17.54
C VAL A 34 -12.71 -12.99 -17.69
N GLN A 35 -12.99 -12.60 -18.95
CA GLN A 35 -14.07 -13.06 -19.86
C GLN A 35 -15.58 -13.15 -19.46
N GLN A 36 -16.44 -12.92 -20.47
CA GLN A 36 -17.89 -12.68 -20.46
C GLN A 36 -18.79 -13.89 -20.81
N ASP A 37 -20.11 -13.71 -20.64
CA ASP A 37 -21.24 -14.36 -21.36
C ASP A 37 -22.39 -13.32 -21.52
N VAL A 38 -23.49 -13.53 -22.27
CA VAL A 38 -23.56 -13.40 -23.74
C VAL A 38 -24.91 -12.87 -24.31
N ALA A 39 -26.01 -12.83 -23.54
CA ALA A 39 -27.37 -12.69 -24.11
C ALA A 39 -28.00 -11.28 -24.25
N SER A 40 -27.48 -10.26 -23.56
CA SER A 40 -27.93 -8.85 -23.74
C SER A 40 -27.03 -8.05 -24.69
N GLN A 41 -26.02 -8.73 -25.26
CA GLN A 41 -24.78 -8.08 -25.69
C GLN A 41 -24.94 -7.09 -26.85
N SER A 42 -25.50 -7.46 -28.01
CA SER A 42 -25.04 -6.87 -29.29
C SER A 42 -25.10 -5.34 -29.41
N LEU A 43 -26.19 -4.68 -28.99
CA LEU A 43 -26.32 -3.22 -29.09
C LEU A 43 -25.51 -2.49 -28.01
N ASP A 44 -25.58 -2.95 -26.76
CA ASP A 44 -24.73 -2.43 -25.68
C ASP A 44 -23.25 -2.72 -25.94
N GLN A 45 -22.93 -3.81 -26.64
CA GLN A 45 -21.58 -4.19 -27.03
C GLN A 45 -21.07 -3.34 -28.19
N GLU A 46 -21.88 -2.95 -29.16
CA GLU A 46 -21.47 -1.99 -30.19
C GLU A 46 -21.17 -0.62 -29.58
N VAL A 47 -22.04 -0.14 -28.67
CA VAL A 47 -21.83 1.12 -27.93
C VAL A 47 -20.63 1.02 -27.00
N LEU A 48 -20.51 -0.06 -26.22
CA LEU A 48 -19.38 -0.30 -25.32
C LEU A 48 -18.07 -0.48 -26.08
N LEU A 49 -18.07 -1.12 -27.25
CA LEU A 49 -16.89 -1.22 -28.11
C LEU A 49 -16.51 0.15 -28.65
N LYS A 50 -17.46 0.96 -29.11
CA LYS A 50 -17.18 2.35 -29.54
C LYS A 50 -16.57 3.19 -28.41
N VAL A 51 -17.24 3.25 -27.27
CA VAL A 51 -16.76 4.00 -26.10
C VAL A 51 -15.41 3.48 -25.62
N LYS A 52 -15.20 2.15 -25.63
CA LYS A 52 -13.91 1.54 -25.31
C LYS A 52 -12.83 1.91 -26.32
N THR A 53 -13.10 1.88 -27.63
CA THR A 53 -12.13 2.23 -28.67
C THR A 53 -11.78 3.71 -28.59
N GLU A 54 -12.75 4.59 -28.39
CA GLU A 54 -12.55 6.03 -28.19
C GLU A 54 -11.70 6.32 -26.95
N ILE A 55 -11.98 5.65 -25.81
CA ILE A 55 -11.14 5.72 -24.60
C ILE A 55 -9.74 5.15 -24.84
N GLU A 56 -9.59 4.03 -25.55
CA GLU A 56 -8.27 3.45 -25.87
C GLU A 56 -7.46 4.30 -26.87
N GLU A 57 -8.12 5.05 -27.74
CA GLU A 57 -7.48 5.99 -28.67
C GLU A 57 -7.07 7.28 -27.97
N GLU A 58 -7.93 7.88 -27.15
CA GLU A 58 -7.59 9.04 -26.30
C GLU A 58 -6.49 8.70 -25.28
N LEU A 59 -6.53 7.51 -24.66
CA LEU A 59 -5.44 7.06 -23.76
C LEU A 59 -4.13 6.84 -24.52
N ARG A 60 -4.15 6.28 -25.74
CA ARG A 60 -2.93 6.17 -26.57
C ARG A 60 -2.44 7.53 -27.05
N PHE A 61 -3.34 8.48 -27.33
CA PHE A 61 -2.96 9.84 -27.71
C PHE A 61 -2.33 10.58 -26.52
N LEU A 62 -2.92 10.46 -25.33
CA LEU A 62 -2.39 11.03 -24.09
C LEU A 62 -1.05 10.39 -23.69
N ASP A 63 -0.92 9.06 -23.76
CA ASP A 63 0.34 8.36 -23.51
C ASP A 63 1.44 8.75 -24.52
N LYS A 64 1.03 9.04 -25.77
CA LYS A 64 1.92 9.60 -26.79
C LYS A 64 2.29 11.06 -26.51
N GLU A 65 1.35 11.94 -26.14
CA GLU A 65 1.64 13.33 -25.77
C GLU A 65 2.54 13.41 -24.54
N ILE A 66 2.29 12.55 -23.55
CA ILE A 66 3.16 12.33 -22.39
C ILE A 66 4.53 11.88 -22.90
N SER A 67 4.61 10.80 -23.68
CA SER A 67 5.90 10.30 -24.21
C SER A 67 6.66 11.35 -25.04
N GLU A 68 5.98 12.17 -25.85
CA GLU A 68 6.60 13.25 -26.63
C GLU A 68 7.02 14.45 -25.75
N ALA A 69 6.25 14.80 -24.72
CA ALA A 69 6.63 15.81 -23.73
C ALA A 69 7.82 15.37 -22.86
N PHE A 70 7.84 14.11 -22.43
CA PHE A 70 8.89 13.55 -21.55
C PHE A 70 10.14 13.11 -22.32
N THR A 71 10.06 12.69 -23.59
CA THR A 71 11.26 12.47 -24.42
C THR A 71 12.01 13.77 -24.73
N ASN A 72 11.34 14.93 -24.68
CA ASN A 72 11.97 16.24 -24.80
C ASN A 72 12.62 16.72 -23.47
N ILE A 73 12.41 16.02 -22.35
CA ILE A 73 12.97 16.33 -21.02
C ILE A 73 13.86 15.18 -20.48
N GLY A 74 13.78 13.98 -21.07
CA GLY A 74 14.67 12.85 -20.78
C GLY A 74 14.55 12.28 -19.37
N PHE A 75 13.37 12.39 -18.73
CA PHE A 75 13.21 12.13 -17.30
C PHE A 75 12.13 11.07 -17.02
N ASP A 76 12.57 9.94 -16.48
CA ASP A 76 11.69 8.91 -15.90
C ASP A 76 11.61 9.11 -14.37
N GLN A 77 10.43 9.50 -13.91
CA GLN A 77 10.16 9.79 -12.50
C GLN A 77 10.19 8.54 -11.60
N HIS A 78 10.06 7.34 -12.16
CA HIS A 78 10.00 6.07 -11.40
C HIS A 78 11.35 5.35 -11.29
N THR A 79 12.38 5.83 -11.98
CA THR A 79 13.77 5.34 -11.84
C THR A 79 14.74 6.41 -11.31
N SER A 80 14.26 7.62 -10.99
CA SER A 80 15.10 8.72 -10.51
C SER A 80 15.46 8.62 -9.02
N PRO A 81 16.76 8.55 -8.65
CA PRO A 81 17.22 8.53 -7.25
C PRO A 81 16.88 9.80 -6.45
N VAL A 82 16.41 10.85 -7.12
CA VAL A 82 16.06 12.15 -6.51
C VAL A 82 14.60 12.21 -6.06
N PHE A 83 13.71 11.44 -6.70
CA PHE A 83 12.25 11.51 -6.47
C PHE A 83 11.66 10.26 -5.80
N SER A 84 12.33 9.12 -5.90
CA SER A 84 12.18 8.00 -4.96
C SER A 84 13.56 7.66 -4.39
N PRO A 85 14.07 8.44 -3.42
CA PRO A 85 15.25 8.02 -2.67
C PRO A 85 14.95 6.69 -1.98
N ALA A 86 15.94 5.79 -1.96
CA ALA A 86 15.82 4.51 -1.26
C ALA A 86 15.38 4.75 0.19
N ASN A 87 14.37 4.02 0.65
CA ASN A 87 13.87 4.09 2.01
C ASN A 87 14.49 2.94 2.80
N PRO A 88 15.67 3.13 3.44
CA PRO A 88 16.40 2.03 4.07
C PRO A 88 15.59 1.36 5.19
N VAL A 89 14.64 2.09 5.80
CA VAL A 89 13.74 1.56 6.83
C VAL A 89 12.78 0.54 6.21
N GLU A 90 12.20 0.83 5.05
CA GLU A 90 11.30 -0.07 4.34
C GLU A 90 12.03 -1.32 3.83
N ASP A 91 13.23 -1.16 3.25
CA ASP A 91 14.07 -2.28 2.84
C ASP A 91 14.45 -3.18 4.04
N CYS A 92 14.78 -2.57 5.19
CA CYS A 92 15.02 -3.31 6.42
C CYS A 92 13.77 -4.03 6.92
N LEU A 93 12.61 -3.37 6.94
CA LEU A 93 11.34 -3.95 7.37
C LEU A 93 10.90 -5.11 6.46
N ALA A 94 11.11 -5.01 5.15
CA ALA A 94 10.83 -6.08 4.20
C ALA A 94 11.72 -7.30 4.47
N HIS A 95 13.04 -7.11 4.62
CA HIS A 95 13.97 -8.20 4.93
C HIS A 95 13.68 -8.86 6.28
N LEU A 96 13.44 -8.06 7.33
CA LEU A 96 13.15 -8.56 8.67
C LEU A 96 11.76 -9.20 8.74
N GLY A 97 10.77 -8.68 8.01
CA GLY A 97 9.41 -9.22 7.90
C GLY A 97 9.36 -10.57 7.19
N GLU A 98 10.14 -10.76 6.12
CA GLU A 98 10.34 -12.07 5.49
C GLU A 98 10.98 -13.06 6.48
N ARG A 99 12.04 -12.65 7.18
CA ARG A 99 12.68 -13.49 8.19
C ARG A 99 11.72 -13.89 9.31
N VAL A 100 10.93 -12.96 9.84
CA VAL A 100 9.89 -13.23 10.86
C VAL A 100 8.78 -14.14 10.32
N SER A 101 8.41 -13.99 9.05
CA SER A 101 7.44 -14.88 8.38
C SER A 101 7.92 -16.33 8.28
N GLN A 102 9.24 -16.53 8.12
CA GLN A 102 9.88 -17.84 8.13
C GLN A 102 10.07 -18.40 9.54
N GLU A 103 10.60 -17.60 10.48
CA GLU A 103 10.88 -17.98 11.87
C GLU A 103 9.61 -18.32 12.66
N LEU A 104 8.54 -17.54 12.49
CA LEU A 104 7.28 -17.66 13.23
C LEU A 104 6.13 -18.24 12.39
N LYS A 105 6.46 -19.01 11.34
CA LYS A 105 5.53 -19.52 10.34
C LYS A 105 4.28 -20.20 10.93
N GLU A 106 4.46 -21.07 11.93
CA GLU A 106 3.34 -21.80 12.55
C GLU A 106 2.43 -20.87 13.40
N PRO A 107 2.94 -20.08 14.37
CA PRO A 107 2.15 -19.05 15.06
C PRO A 107 1.42 -18.08 14.12
N LEU A 108 2.12 -17.52 13.13
CA LEU A 108 1.53 -16.57 12.16
C LEU A 108 0.42 -17.22 11.34
N HIS A 109 0.64 -18.43 10.83
CA HIS A 109 -0.40 -19.14 10.07
C HIS A 109 -1.63 -19.43 10.94
N LYS A 110 -1.45 -19.87 12.19
CA LYS A 110 -2.56 -20.11 13.13
C LYS A 110 -3.36 -18.81 13.37
N ALA A 111 -2.68 -17.71 13.67
CA ALA A 111 -3.30 -16.40 13.88
C ALA A 111 -4.07 -15.94 12.64
N LEU A 112 -3.47 -16.06 11.45
CA LEU A 112 -4.11 -15.71 10.18
C LEU A 112 -5.38 -16.53 9.92
N GLN A 113 -5.40 -17.83 10.22
CA GLN A 113 -6.61 -18.66 10.08
C GLN A 113 -7.75 -18.18 11.00
N VAL A 114 -7.44 -17.84 12.26
CA VAL A 114 -8.44 -17.28 13.19
C VAL A 114 -8.99 -15.95 12.64
N LEU A 115 -8.10 -15.05 12.23
CA LEU A 115 -8.45 -13.71 11.74
C LEU A 115 -9.29 -13.73 10.47
N LEU A 116 -9.11 -14.74 9.61
CA LEU A 116 -9.84 -14.88 8.34
C LEU A 116 -11.08 -15.78 8.41
N SER A 117 -11.36 -16.38 9.57
CA SER A 117 -12.53 -17.24 9.80
C SER A 117 -13.82 -16.46 10.04
N GLN A 118 -13.71 -15.17 10.39
CA GLN A 118 -14.80 -14.27 10.76
C GLN A 118 -14.53 -12.85 10.22
N PRO A 119 -15.52 -11.93 10.24
CA PRO A 119 -15.27 -10.53 9.91
C PRO A 119 -14.17 -9.94 10.79
N VAL A 120 -13.21 -9.28 10.14
CA VAL A 120 -12.00 -8.76 10.78
C VAL A 120 -12.32 -7.59 11.70
N THR A 121 -11.94 -7.69 12.98
CA THR A 121 -12.11 -6.63 13.98
C THR A 121 -10.79 -6.32 14.70
N TYR A 122 -10.63 -5.10 15.22
CA TYR A 122 -9.42 -4.69 15.94
C TYR A 122 -9.18 -5.54 17.19
N GLN A 123 -10.25 -5.95 17.89
CA GLN A 123 -10.15 -6.77 19.10
C GLN A 123 -9.52 -8.14 18.79
N THR A 124 -10.04 -8.85 17.78
CA THR A 124 -9.51 -10.13 17.32
C THR A 124 -8.09 -9.98 16.79
N TYR A 125 -7.82 -8.92 16.01
CA TYR A 125 -6.48 -8.62 15.51
C TYR A 125 -5.46 -8.42 16.64
N ARG A 126 -5.77 -7.58 17.63
CA ARG A 126 -4.92 -7.35 18.80
C ARG A 126 -4.69 -8.64 19.59
N GLU A 127 -5.74 -9.42 19.86
CA GLU A 127 -5.63 -10.67 20.62
C GLU A 127 -4.75 -11.71 19.92
N CYS A 128 -4.99 -11.97 18.63
CA CYS A 128 -4.14 -12.86 17.83
C CYS A 128 -2.70 -12.34 17.70
N THR A 129 -2.50 -11.01 17.62
CA THR A 129 -1.18 -10.40 17.62
C THR A 129 -0.46 -10.65 18.94
N LEU A 130 -1.09 -10.34 20.08
CA LEU A 130 -0.53 -10.55 21.42
C LEU A 130 -0.17 -12.03 21.65
N GLU A 131 -1.08 -12.96 21.32
CA GLU A 131 -0.80 -14.40 21.35
C GLU A 131 0.40 -14.78 20.48
N THR A 132 0.53 -14.20 19.28
CA THR A 132 1.67 -14.48 18.40
C THR A 132 2.97 -13.89 18.94
N THR A 133 2.94 -12.71 19.59
CA THR A 133 4.15 -12.06 20.13
C THR A 133 4.80 -12.82 21.29
N VAL A 134 4.14 -13.80 21.92
CA VAL A 134 4.77 -14.65 22.96
C VAL A 134 5.87 -15.53 22.37
N HIS A 135 5.79 -15.81 21.06
CA HIS A 135 6.80 -16.56 20.31
C HIS A 135 7.93 -15.67 19.76
N ALA A 136 7.84 -14.35 19.93
CA ALA A 136 8.77 -13.36 19.39
C ALA A 136 9.58 -12.66 20.49
N SER A 137 10.76 -12.13 20.14
CA SER A 137 11.62 -11.37 21.04
C SER A 137 12.19 -10.12 20.36
N GLY A 138 12.47 -9.07 21.15
CA GLY A 138 12.97 -7.78 20.65
C GLY A 138 12.09 -7.22 19.52
N TRP A 139 12.74 -6.68 18.48
CA TRP A 139 12.10 -6.13 17.28
C TRP A 139 11.14 -7.09 16.57
N ASN A 140 11.31 -8.42 16.65
CA ASN A 140 10.38 -9.36 16.05
C ASN A 140 8.95 -9.19 16.63
N LYS A 141 8.80 -8.73 17.88
CA LYS A 141 7.47 -8.41 18.47
C LYS A 141 6.75 -7.26 17.77
N ILE A 142 7.50 -6.32 17.19
CA ILE A 142 7.00 -5.16 16.44
C ILE A 142 6.70 -5.56 14.99
N LEU A 143 7.37 -6.58 14.46
CA LEU A 143 7.16 -7.09 13.11
C LEU A 143 5.97 -8.05 13.00
N VAL A 144 5.67 -8.84 14.04
CA VAL A 144 4.48 -9.71 14.10
C VAL A 144 3.18 -9.00 13.68
N PRO A 145 2.77 -7.85 14.27
CA PRO A 145 1.58 -7.12 13.81
C PRO A 145 1.64 -6.72 12.33
N LEU A 146 2.78 -6.22 11.87
CA LEU A 146 2.96 -5.76 10.49
C LEU A 146 2.85 -6.91 9.47
N VAL A 147 3.48 -8.05 9.77
CA VAL A 147 3.41 -9.26 8.95
C VAL A 147 1.98 -9.81 8.91
N LEU A 148 1.26 -9.84 10.05
CA LEU A 148 -0.14 -10.25 10.07
C LEU A 148 -1.03 -9.34 9.22
N LEU A 149 -0.87 -8.01 9.31
CA LEU A 149 -1.61 -7.06 8.48
C LEU A 149 -1.32 -7.25 6.98
N GLN A 150 -0.06 -7.48 6.60
CA GLN A 150 0.32 -7.73 5.21
C GLN A 150 -0.33 -9.02 4.67
N GLN A 151 -0.29 -10.11 5.45
CA GLN A 151 -0.91 -11.38 5.08
C GLN A 151 -2.44 -11.27 4.99
N MET A 152 -3.08 -10.56 5.92
CA MET A 152 -4.52 -10.27 5.88
C MET A 152 -4.89 -9.42 4.67
N LEU A 153 -4.13 -8.36 4.39
CA LEU A 153 -4.36 -7.48 3.24
C LEU A 153 -4.33 -8.29 1.93
N LEU A 154 -3.31 -9.13 1.74
CA LEU A 154 -3.16 -9.96 0.55
C LEU A 154 -4.33 -10.94 0.38
N GLU A 155 -4.67 -11.70 1.44
CA GLU A 155 -5.68 -12.75 1.37
C GLU A 155 -7.12 -12.21 1.31
N LEU A 156 -7.42 -11.07 1.92
CA LEU A 156 -8.71 -10.39 1.81
C LEU A 156 -8.86 -9.68 0.44
N THR A 157 -7.79 -9.08 -0.09
CA THR A 157 -7.80 -8.51 -1.46
C THR A 157 -8.00 -9.62 -2.50
N ARG A 158 -7.38 -10.80 -2.31
CA ARG A 158 -7.64 -12.00 -3.14
C ARG A 158 -9.09 -12.50 -3.07
N ARG A 159 -9.83 -12.17 -2.00
CA ARG A 159 -11.27 -12.43 -1.84
C ARG A 159 -12.16 -11.30 -2.40
N GLY A 160 -11.58 -10.29 -3.05
CA GLY A 160 -12.31 -9.14 -3.61
C GLY A 160 -12.76 -8.11 -2.57
N GLN A 161 -12.13 -8.08 -1.39
CA GLN A 161 -12.37 -7.06 -0.37
C GLN A 161 -11.34 -5.92 -0.49
N GLU A 162 -11.69 -4.73 0.00
CA GLU A 162 -10.78 -3.57 0.04
C GLU A 162 -10.45 -3.20 1.50
N PRO A 163 -9.71 -4.05 2.23
CA PRO A 163 -9.54 -3.91 3.69
C PRO A 163 -8.51 -2.85 4.08
N LEU A 164 -7.82 -2.23 3.11
CA LEU A 164 -6.59 -1.45 3.32
C LEU A 164 -6.74 -0.36 4.38
N SER A 165 -7.79 0.46 4.29
CA SER A 165 -8.02 1.56 5.26
C SER A 165 -8.19 1.03 6.69
N THR A 166 -9.00 -0.02 6.86
CA THR A 166 -9.24 -0.67 8.16
C THR A 166 -7.97 -1.31 8.74
N LEU A 167 -7.18 -2.00 7.91
CA LEU A 167 -5.94 -2.64 8.34
C LEU A 167 -4.85 -1.63 8.68
N LEU A 168 -4.76 -0.52 7.95
CA LEU A 168 -3.87 0.60 8.31
C LEU A 168 -4.27 1.21 9.65
N GLN A 169 -5.57 1.44 9.89
CA GLN A 169 -6.05 1.90 11.20
C GLN A 169 -5.66 0.93 12.31
N PHE A 170 -5.83 -0.39 12.11
CA PHE A 170 -5.44 -1.39 13.11
C PHE A 170 -3.94 -1.39 13.39
N GLY A 171 -3.11 -1.22 12.37
CA GLY A 171 -1.66 -1.10 12.51
C GLY A 171 -1.24 0.14 13.28
N VAL A 172 -1.77 1.31 12.91
CA VAL A 172 -1.49 2.57 13.62
C VAL A 172 -1.92 2.48 15.08
N THR A 173 -3.18 2.11 15.36
CA THR A 173 -3.68 2.00 16.75
C THR A 173 -2.88 0.99 17.58
N TYR A 174 -2.53 -0.16 17.01
CA TYR A 174 -1.71 -1.14 17.74
C TYR A 174 -0.29 -0.63 18.02
N LEU A 175 0.33 0.05 17.05
CA LEU A 175 1.66 0.62 17.23
C LEU A 175 1.65 1.72 18.30
N GLU A 176 0.65 2.59 18.29
CA GLU A 176 0.46 3.65 19.29
C GLU A 176 0.23 3.07 20.70
N ASP A 177 -0.69 2.11 20.84
CA ASP A 177 -1.08 1.53 22.14
C ASP A 177 -0.01 0.61 22.75
N TYR A 178 0.71 -0.18 21.93
CA TYR A 178 1.52 -1.32 22.41
C TYR A 178 3.00 -1.32 21.98
N ALA A 179 3.37 -0.57 20.94
CA ALA A 179 4.72 -0.61 20.38
C ALA A 179 5.53 0.69 20.61
N ALA A 180 4.85 1.83 20.70
CA ALA A 180 5.46 3.16 20.67
C ALA A 180 6.54 3.35 21.74
N GLU A 181 6.27 2.97 22.99
CA GLU A 181 7.26 3.08 24.08
C GLU A 181 8.51 2.23 23.79
N TYR A 182 8.35 0.99 23.33
CA TYR A 182 9.48 0.13 22.98
C TYR A 182 10.30 0.71 21.83
N ILE A 183 9.64 1.17 20.76
CA ILE A 183 10.30 1.77 19.59
C ILE A 183 11.10 3.01 20.02
N ILE A 184 10.53 3.88 20.86
CA ILE A 184 11.22 5.07 21.40
C ILE A 184 12.43 4.66 22.24
N GLN A 185 12.31 3.63 23.10
CA GLN A 185 13.42 3.10 23.88
C GLN A 185 14.54 2.50 23.02
N GLN A 186 14.23 2.00 21.82
CA GLN A 186 15.24 1.53 20.84
C GLN A 186 15.84 2.66 19.98
N GLY A 187 15.40 3.91 20.14
CA GLY A 187 15.90 5.08 19.39
C GLY A 187 15.04 5.51 18.19
N GLY A 188 13.87 4.90 17.99
CA GLY A 188 12.98 5.15 16.85
C GLY A 188 13.10 4.09 15.74
N TRP A 189 12.66 4.45 14.53
CA TRP A 189 12.70 3.61 13.33
C TRP A 189 13.97 3.83 12.49
N VAL A 190 15.10 4.19 13.12
CA VAL A 190 16.34 4.66 12.46
C VAL A 190 17.36 3.55 12.18
#